data_AF-A0A2Z6LHA8-F1
#
_entry.id   AF-A0A2Z6LHA8-F1
#
_cell.length_a   1.000
_cell.length_b   1.000
_cell.length_c   1.000
_cell.angle_alpha   90.00
_cell.angle_beta   90.00
_cell.angle_gamma   90.00
#
_symmetry.space_group_name_H-M   'P 1'
#
loop_
_entity.id
_entity.type
_entity.pdbx_description
1 polymer ?
#
loop_
_entity_poly.entity_id
_entity_poly.type
_entity_poly.pdbx_seq_one_letter_code
_entity_poly.pdbx_strand_id
1 'polypeptide(L)'
;MHDEICMQVDEKRVCLLIVPFHRQWMPTGVTESAQPIRALNRHLLRTAPCSVGILIEHGTLCRNNPLTSALFYSVGIVFIEGADDREALAYAMRMANHPNVSITLIRIMEPRKKNRNLMHRDPDGDLIHRFKVDCIQIKRHDYREETVKDTVQMINVIRSLDGCFDLVLVGRRHATESNLFSGLIEWNEFPELGPIGDMLVASDSTFDGSVLVIQQQKRSGIGYHDLSLDSGINTMQESLTIVEVPRIY
;
A
#
# COMPACT_ATOMS: atom_id res chain seq x y z
N MET A 1 18.01 17.99 10.27
CA MET A 1 16.88 18.15 9.34
C MET A 1 16.06 16.87 9.16
N HIS A 2 16.57 15.75 8.62
CA HIS A 2 15.71 14.57 8.42
C HIS A 2 15.16 13.97 9.73
N ASP A 3 15.94 14.05 10.81
CA ASP A 3 15.51 13.56 12.14
C ASP A 3 14.48 14.46 12.82
N GLU A 4 14.41 15.75 12.45
CA GLU A 4 13.39 16.67 12.96
C GLU A 4 11.99 16.25 12.48
N ILE A 5 11.89 15.73 11.25
CA ILE A 5 10.64 15.18 10.72
C ILE A 5 10.21 13.98 11.57
N CYS A 6 11.13 13.04 11.86
CA CYS A 6 10.82 11.88 12.70
C CYS A 6 10.40 12.28 14.11
N MET A 7 11.06 13.27 14.72
CA MET A 7 10.70 13.81 16.03
C MET A 7 9.30 14.42 16.00
N GLN A 8 8.96 15.24 15.00
CA GLN A 8 7.62 15.82 14.88
C GLN A 8 6.54 14.76 14.64
N VAL A 9 6.86 13.71 13.87
CA VAL A 9 5.96 12.58 13.63
C VAL A 9 5.66 11.85 14.95
N ASP A 10 6.68 11.65 15.79
CA ASP A 10 6.53 11.02 17.10
C ASP A 10 5.73 11.89 18.07
N GLU A 11 6.11 13.17 18.21
CA GLU A 11 5.44 14.14 19.08
C GLU A 11 3.95 14.27 18.76
N LYS A 12 3.60 14.30 17.48
CA LYS A 12 2.22 14.43 17.00
C LYS A 12 1.49 13.08 16.88
N ARG A 13 2.15 11.96 17.20
CA ARG A 13 1.61 10.60 17.07
C ARG A 13 1.01 10.34 15.69
N VAL A 14 1.73 10.76 14.65
CA VAL A 14 1.30 10.58 13.26
C VAL A 14 1.31 9.08 12.92
N CYS A 15 0.22 8.56 12.37
CA CYS A 15 0.10 7.14 12.01
C CYS A 15 0.67 6.82 10.61
N LEU A 16 0.62 7.79 9.69
CA LEU A 16 1.09 7.65 8.31
C LEU A 16 1.71 8.98 7.84
N LEU A 17 2.95 8.92 7.38
CA LEU A 17 3.65 10.04 6.75
C LEU A 17 3.64 9.87 5.23
N ILE A 18 3.04 10.80 4.49
CA ILE A 18 3.07 10.80 3.03
C ILE A 18 4.12 11.80 2.54
N VAL A 19 5.02 11.36 1.66
CA VAL A 19 6.09 12.16 1.07
C VAL A 19 6.06 12.08 -0.46
N PRO A 20 6.45 13.14 -1.18
CA PRO A 20 6.48 13.13 -2.62
C PRO A 20 7.62 12.26 -3.16
N PHE A 21 7.42 11.70 -4.34
CA PHE A 21 8.48 11.08 -5.12
C PHE A 21 9.33 12.13 -5.84
N HIS A 22 10.60 11.78 -6.06
CA HIS A 22 11.55 12.73 -6.60
C HIS A 22 11.37 12.95 -8.11
N ARG A 23 10.63 12.12 -8.84
CA ARG A 23 10.26 12.43 -10.23
C ARG A 23 8.86 13.03 -10.28
N GLN A 24 8.69 14.04 -11.13
CA GLN A 24 7.42 14.68 -11.41
C GLN A 24 7.15 14.63 -12.91
N TRP A 25 5.96 14.14 -13.29
CA TRP A 25 5.53 14.10 -14.68
C TRP A 25 4.77 15.37 -15.00
N MET A 26 5.36 16.23 -15.84
CA MET A 26 4.73 17.44 -16.33
C MET A 26 4.29 17.27 -17.79
N PRO A 27 3.33 18.08 -18.29
CA PRO A 27 2.94 18.06 -19.70
C PRO A 27 4.11 18.28 -20.68
N THR A 28 5.20 18.92 -20.23
CA THR A 28 6.41 19.20 -21.00
C THR A 28 7.47 18.10 -20.91
N GLY A 29 7.22 17.02 -20.17
CA GLY A 29 8.15 15.92 -19.93
C GLY A 29 8.34 15.59 -18.46
N VAL A 30 9.21 14.61 -18.18
CA VAL A 30 9.55 14.21 -16.80
C VAL A 30 10.62 15.14 -16.25
N THR A 31 10.36 15.74 -15.11
CA THR A 31 11.36 16.50 -14.34
C THR A 31 11.78 15.70 -13.12
N GLU A 32 13.07 15.42 -13.01
CA GLU A 32 13.63 14.85 -11.80
C GLU A 32 13.95 15.98 -10.81
N SER A 33 13.22 16.02 -9.71
CA SER A 33 13.61 16.81 -8.56
C SER A 33 14.90 16.26 -7.94
N ALA A 34 15.59 17.13 -7.22
CA ALA A 34 16.97 16.92 -6.80
C ALA A 34 17.17 15.68 -5.90
N GLN A 35 18.39 15.12 -5.95
CA GLN A 35 18.91 14.03 -5.10
C GLN A 35 18.51 14.08 -3.60
N PRO A 36 18.35 15.25 -2.94
CA PRO A 36 17.94 15.32 -1.55
C PRO A 36 16.60 14.66 -1.24
N ILE A 37 15.61 14.71 -2.14
CA ILE A 37 14.28 14.10 -1.89
C ILE A 37 14.39 12.58 -1.85
N ARG A 38 15.16 11.99 -2.78
CA ARG A 38 15.42 10.55 -2.79
C ARG A 38 16.15 10.11 -1.51
N ALA A 39 17.15 10.89 -1.07
CA ALA A 39 17.87 10.64 0.17
C ALA A 39 16.96 10.73 1.40
N LEU A 40 16.07 11.73 1.47
CA LEU A 40 15.07 11.89 2.51
C LEU A 40 14.10 10.70 2.56
N ASN A 41 13.50 10.32 1.43
CA ASN A 41 12.57 9.20 1.35
C ASN A 41 13.21 7.90 1.88
N ARG A 42 14.46 7.65 1.49
CA ARG A 42 15.24 6.50 1.97
C ARG A 42 15.59 6.58 3.45
N HIS A 43 15.77 7.78 4.01
CA HIS A 43 15.96 7.96 5.45
C HIS A 43 14.66 7.64 6.19
N LEU A 44 13.55 8.28 5.80
CA LEU A 44 12.24 8.11 6.43
C LEU A 44 11.77 6.66 6.40
N LEU A 45 11.93 5.97 5.27
CA LEU A 45 11.62 4.53 5.16
C LEU A 45 12.41 3.65 6.14
N ARG A 46 13.53 4.12 6.69
CA ARG A 46 14.34 3.38 7.67
C ARG A 46 14.07 3.82 9.11
N THR A 47 13.81 5.10 9.35
CA THR A 47 13.85 5.71 10.69
C THR A 47 12.50 6.23 11.18
N ALA A 48 11.50 6.42 10.31
CA ALA A 48 10.22 6.98 10.73
C ALA A 48 9.53 6.06 11.74
N PRO A 49 8.99 6.61 12.85
CA PRO A 49 8.27 5.83 13.87
C PRO A 49 6.83 5.49 13.47
N CYS A 50 6.47 5.63 12.19
CA CYS A 50 5.14 5.40 11.65
C CYS A 50 5.21 4.77 10.25
N SER A 51 4.04 4.45 9.68
CA SER A 51 3.96 3.98 8.30
C SER A 51 4.35 5.13 7.37
N VAL A 52 4.99 4.82 6.23
CA VAL A 52 5.45 5.82 5.26
C VAL A 52 4.83 5.53 3.90
N GLY A 53 4.18 6.52 3.30
CA GLY A 53 3.70 6.50 1.93
C GLY A 53 4.56 7.36 1.02
N ILE A 54 5.03 6.84 -0.11
CA ILE A 54 5.65 7.64 -1.17
C ILE A 54 4.61 7.85 -2.26
N LEU A 55 4.19 9.11 -2.45
CA LEU A 55 3.22 9.51 -3.45
C LEU A 55 3.93 9.88 -4.76
N ILE A 56 3.56 9.20 -5.82
CA ILE A 56 3.94 9.50 -7.19
C ILE A 56 2.74 10.14 -7.87
N GLU A 57 2.85 11.43 -8.17
CA GLU A 57 1.84 12.16 -8.91
C GLU A 57 2.19 12.17 -10.39
N HIS A 58 1.34 11.54 -11.21
CA HIS A 58 1.32 11.81 -12.63
C HIS A 58 0.48 13.09 -12.84
N GLY A 59 1.01 14.09 -13.54
CA GLY A 59 0.50 15.46 -13.65
C GLY A 59 -0.88 15.65 -14.33
N THR A 60 -1.72 14.62 -14.28
CA THR A 60 -3.01 14.47 -14.94
C THR A 60 -4.17 14.39 -13.95
N LEU A 61 -4.10 15.15 -12.84
CA LEU A 61 -5.32 15.56 -12.09
C LEU A 61 -6.37 16.25 -12.99
N CYS A 62 -6.02 16.55 -14.25
CA CYS A 62 -6.87 17.10 -15.30
C CYS A 62 -7.56 16.06 -16.20
N ARG A 63 -7.80 14.79 -15.79
CA ARG A 63 -8.81 13.95 -16.48
C ARG A 63 -10.25 14.31 -16.04
N ASN A 64 -10.50 15.59 -15.82
CA ASN A 64 -11.84 16.16 -15.84
C ASN A 64 -12.17 16.50 -17.30
N ASN A 65 -12.36 15.48 -18.13
CA ASN A 65 -13.10 15.71 -19.37
C ASN A 65 -14.55 16.02 -18.94
N PRO A 66 -15.09 17.24 -19.16
CA PRO A 66 -16.42 17.62 -18.69
C PRO A 66 -17.55 16.77 -19.31
N LEU A 67 -17.24 15.97 -20.34
CA LEU A 67 -18.15 15.01 -20.97
C LEU A 67 -18.08 13.59 -20.36
N THR A 68 -17.06 13.28 -19.56
CA THR A 68 -16.87 11.99 -18.88
C THR A 68 -16.37 12.23 -17.45
N SER A 69 -17.03 13.11 -16.71
CA SER A 69 -16.78 13.27 -15.28
C SER A 69 -17.11 11.93 -14.63
N ALA A 70 -16.09 11.13 -14.33
CA ALA A 70 -16.27 10.05 -13.37
C ALA A 70 -16.80 10.76 -12.13
N LEU A 71 -18.02 10.42 -11.70
CA LEU A 71 -18.69 11.05 -10.55
C LEU A 71 -17.89 10.91 -9.24
N PHE A 72 -16.74 10.25 -9.31
CA PHE A 72 -16.26 9.25 -8.39
C PHE A 72 -14.76 9.01 -8.60
N TYR A 73 -13.94 9.33 -7.60
CA TYR A 73 -12.50 9.07 -7.58
C TYR A 73 -12.24 7.57 -7.40
N SER A 74 -11.60 6.94 -8.38
CA SER A 74 -11.38 5.49 -8.46
C SER A 74 -10.03 5.11 -7.86
N VAL A 75 -10.04 4.31 -6.80
CA VAL A 75 -8.83 3.85 -6.10
C VAL A 75 -8.68 2.34 -6.25
N GLY A 76 -7.56 1.90 -6.84
CA GLY A 76 -7.18 0.50 -6.94
C GLY A 76 -6.21 0.11 -5.83
N ILE A 77 -6.32 -1.12 -5.31
CA ILE A 77 -5.36 -1.66 -4.34
C ILE A 77 -4.86 -3.00 -4.87
N VAL A 78 -3.55 -3.11 -5.02
CA VAL A 78 -2.89 -4.39 -5.33
C VAL A 78 -2.48 -5.05 -4.03
N PHE A 79 -2.99 -6.26 -3.79
CA PHE A 79 -2.75 -7.01 -2.56
C PHE A 79 -2.18 -8.37 -2.88
N ILE A 80 -0.91 -8.61 -2.54
CA ILE A 80 -0.19 -9.86 -2.85
C ILE A 80 0.05 -10.69 -1.58
N GLU A 81 -0.09 -10.05 -0.41
CA GLU A 81 0.12 -10.54 0.97
C GLU A 81 1.40 -9.94 1.58
N GLY A 82 1.26 -9.42 2.80
CA GLY A 82 2.36 -8.75 3.49
C GLY A 82 1.92 -7.71 4.52
N ALA A 83 2.88 -7.26 5.33
CA ALA A 83 2.67 -6.16 6.27
C ALA A 83 2.31 -4.85 5.55
N ASP A 84 3.00 -4.55 4.45
CA ASP A 84 2.82 -3.31 3.70
C ASP A 84 1.48 -3.28 2.94
N ASP A 85 1.07 -4.42 2.34
CA ASP A 85 -0.21 -4.55 1.66
C ASP A 85 -1.39 -4.41 2.64
N ARG A 86 -1.27 -4.96 3.85
CA ARG A 86 -2.27 -4.78 4.93
C ARG A 86 -2.41 -3.32 5.33
N GLU A 87 -1.30 -2.60 5.45
CA GLU A 87 -1.32 -1.16 5.75
C GLU A 87 -1.96 -0.36 4.61
N ALA A 88 -1.66 -0.72 3.35
CA ALA A 88 -2.26 -0.11 2.18
C ALA A 88 -3.78 -0.33 2.12
N LEU A 89 -4.25 -1.55 2.38
CA LEU A 89 -5.68 -1.86 2.47
C LEU A 89 -6.36 -1.12 3.63
N ALA A 90 -5.71 -1.05 4.80
CA ALA A 90 -6.24 -0.28 5.92
C ALA A 90 -6.37 1.22 5.60
N TYR A 91 -5.43 1.78 4.84
CA TYR A 91 -5.53 3.16 4.35
C TYR A 91 -6.68 3.31 3.33
N ALA A 92 -6.81 2.38 2.39
CA ALA A 92 -7.90 2.35 1.43
C ALA A 92 -9.28 2.31 2.11
N MET A 93 -9.46 1.42 3.08
CA MET A 93 -10.70 1.33 3.85
C MET A 93 -11.06 2.64 4.55
N ARG A 94 -10.08 3.46 4.94
CA ARG A 94 -10.35 4.81 5.46
C ARG A 94 -10.85 5.75 4.36
N MET A 95 -10.26 5.69 3.16
CA MET A 95 -10.72 6.46 1.98
C MET A 95 -12.14 6.07 1.56
N ALA A 96 -12.55 4.81 1.79
CA ALA A 96 -13.87 4.29 1.46
C ALA A 96 -15.02 5.06 2.14
N ASN A 97 -14.74 5.68 3.29
CA ASN A 97 -15.73 6.48 4.02
C ASN A 97 -16.11 7.78 3.30
N HIS A 98 -15.36 8.18 2.27
CA HIS A 98 -15.66 9.38 1.51
C HIS A 98 -16.72 9.08 0.43
N PRO A 99 -17.82 9.84 0.36
CA PRO A 99 -18.96 9.53 -0.50
C PRO A 99 -18.63 9.56 -2.00
N ASN A 100 -17.54 10.24 -2.38
CA ASN A 100 -17.08 10.33 -3.77
C ASN A 100 -15.88 9.43 -4.07
N VAL A 101 -15.55 8.43 -3.23
CA VAL A 101 -14.46 7.46 -3.50
C VAL A 101 -15.00 6.07 -3.83
N SER A 102 -14.44 5.46 -4.87
CA SER A 102 -14.70 4.09 -5.32
C SER A 102 -13.45 3.28 -5.05
N ILE A 103 -13.58 2.04 -4.58
CA ILE A 103 -12.43 1.23 -4.17
C ILE A 103 -12.51 -0.14 -4.79
N THR A 104 -11.45 -0.57 -5.47
CA THR A 104 -11.33 -1.92 -6.00
C THR A 104 -10.10 -2.59 -5.39
N LEU A 105 -10.33 -3.67 -4.64
CA LEU A 105 -9.26 -4.51 -4.12
C LEU A 105 -8.96 -5.66 -5.08
N ILE A 106 -7.73 -5.70 -5.60
CA ILE A 106 -7.22 -6.75 -6.50
C ILE A 106 -6.26 -7.62 -5.70
N ARG A 107 -6.74 -8.78 -5.27
CA ARG A 107 -5.96 -9.77 -4.53
C ARG A 107 -5.27 -10.71 -5.50
N ILE A 108 -3.95 -10.68 -5.52
CA ILE A 108 -3.10 -11.54 -6.34
C ILE A 108 -2.70 -12.76 -5.52
N MET A 109 -2.96 -13.95 -6.07
CA MET A 109 -2.76 -15.23 -5.38
C MET A 109 -1.88 -16.16 -6.21
N GLU A 110 -1.01 -16.92 -5.54
CA GLU A 110 -0.35 -18.05 -6.18
C GLU A 110 -1.24 -19.30 -6.21
N PRO A 111 -1.17 -20.13 -7.27
CA PRO A 111 -1.87 -21.41 -7.30
C PRO A 111 -1.36 -22.32 -6.17
N ARG A 112 -2.28 -22.82 -5.34
CA ARG A 112 -1.93 -23.74 -4.25
C ARG A 112 -1.25 -25.00 -4.78
N LYS A 113 -0.03 -25.28 -4.32
CA LYS A 113 0.63 -26.57 -4.56
C LYS A 113 -0.17 -27.67 -3.82
N LYS A 114 -0.57 -28.73 -4.53
CA LYS A 114 -1.45 -29.83 -4.04
C LYS A 114 -0.98 -30.55 -2.77
N ASN A 115 0.23 -30.29 -2.26
CA ASN A 115 0.86 -31.00 -1.14
C ASN A 115 1.00 -30.20 0.17
N ARG A 116 0.40 -29.00 0.29
CA ARG A 116 0.37 -28.31 1.59
C ARG A 116 -0.88 -28.74 2.36
N ASN A 117 -0.63 -29.47 3.44
CA ASN A 117 -1.62 -29.95 4.41
C ASN A 117 -2.71 -28.90 4.70
N LEU A 118 -3.95 -29.39 4.74
CA LEU A 118 -5.14 -28.69 5.22
C LEU A 118 -4.81 -28.01 6.57
N MET A 119 -5.23 -26.74 6.74
CA MET A 119 -4.94 -25.83 7.87
C MET A 119 -3.87 -24.74 7.62
N HIS A 120 -3.71 -24.22 6.40
CA HIS A 120 -3.20 -22.85 6.26
C HIS A 120 -4.36 -21.88 6.43
N ARG A 121 -4.52 -21.34 7.64
CA ARG A 121 -5.39 -20.18 7.89
C ARG A 121 -4.81 -19.03 7.07
N ASP A 122 -5.61 -18.49 6.17
CA ASP A 122 -5.27 -17.27 5.43
C ASP A 122 -4.96 -16.17 6.46
N PRO A 123 -3.69 -15.74 6.60
CA PRO A 123 -3.30 -14.80 7.65
C PRO A 123 -3.95 -13.42 7.45
N ASP A 124 -4.35 -13.13 6.22
CA ASP A 124 -4.98 -11.88 5.83
C ASP A 124 -6.50 -12.03 5.64
N GLY A 125 -7.04 -13.25 5.82
CA GLY A 125 -8.44 -13.59 5.60
C GLY A 125 -9.42 -12.76 6.44
N ASP A 126 -9.06 -12.46 7.69
CA ASP A 126 -9.88 -11.63 8.57
C ASP A 126 -9.96 -10.17 8.07
N LEU A 127 -8.86 -9.62 7.54
CA LEU A 127 -8.83 -8.26 6.98
C LEU A 127 -9.60 -8.19 5.65
N ILE A 128 -9.41 -9.18 4.78
CA ILE A 128 -10.15 -9.30 3.52
C ILE A 128 -11.65 -9.46 3.80
N HIS A 129 -12.03 -10.31 4.76
CA HIS A 129 -13.40 -10.48 5.18
C HIS A 129 -13.99 -9.15 5.68
N ARG A 130 -13.24 -8.42 6.51
CA ARG A 130 -13.65 -7.10 6.98
C ARG A 130 -13.87 -6.12 5.83
N PHE A 131 -12.99 -6.06 4.83
CA PHE A 131 -13.21 -5.26 3.63
C PHE A 131 -14.50 -5.67 2.88
N LYS A 132 -14.76 -6.97 2.75
CA LYS A 132 -15.97 -7.49 2.11
C LYS A 132 -17.24 -7.07 2.85
N VAL A 133 -17.22 -7.07 4.18
CA VAL A 133 -18.37 -6.69 5.01
C VAL A 133 -18.54 -5.17 5.06
N ASP A 134 -17.47 -4.42 5.32
CA ASP A 134 -17.53 -2.98 5.59
C ASP A 134 -17.69 -2.17 4.29
N CYS A 135 -17.09 -2.62 3.17
CA CYS A 135 -17.03 -1.85 1.93
C CYS A 135 -17.95 -2.40 0.83
N ILE A 136 -17.87 -3.69 0.49
CA ILE A 136 -18.57 -4.23 -0.71
C ILE A 136 -20.10 -4.15 -0.60
N GLN A 137 -20.65 -4.08 0.61
CA GLN A 137 -22.09 -3.84 0.80
C GLN A 137 -22.54 -2.53 0.13
N ILE A 138 -21.63 -1.57 -0.01
CA ILE A 138 -21.80 -0.39 -0.84
C ILE A 138 -21.43 -0.80 -2.27
N LYS A 139 -22.41 -0.82 -3.18
CA LYS A 139 -22.30 -1.28 -4.59
C LYS A 139 -21.15 -0.69 -5.42
N ARG A 140 -20.46 0.30 -4.88
CA ARG A 140 -19.41 1.05 -5.54
C ARG A 140 -18.00 0.52 -5.22
N HIS A 141 -17.85 -0.34 -4.23
CA HIS A 141 -16.59 -1.02 -3.95
C HIS A 141 -16.59 -2.42 -4.59
N ASP A 142 -15.44 -2.82 -5.15
CA ASP A 142 -15.28 -4.08 -5.86
C ASP A 142 -14.12 -4.91 -5.27
N TYR A 143 -14.18 -6.22 -5.48
CA TYR A 143 -13.17 -7.18 -5.06
C TYR A 143 -12.91 -8.20 -6.15
N ARG A 144 -11.64 -8.34 -6.52
CA ARG A 144 -11.17 -9.24 -7.57
C ARG A 144 -10.05 -10.12 -7.05
N GLU A 145 -10.08 -11.39 -7.42
CA GLU A 145 -8.98 -12.34 -7.16
C GLU A 145 -8.33 -12.72 -8.50
N GLU A 146 -7.01 -12.52 -8.59
CA GLU A 146 -6.20 -12.85 -9.77
C GLU A 146 -5.19 -13.94 -9.38
N THR A 147 -5.29 -15.12 -9.98
CA THR A 147 -4.34 -16.20 -9.73
C THR A 147 -3.18 -16.14 -10.74
N VAL A 148 -1.97 -15.87 -10.27
CA VAL A 148 -0.77 -15.72 -11.09
C VAL A 148 0.21 -16.87 -10.83
N LYS A 149 0.79 -17.42 -11.90
CA LYS A 149 1.73 -18.57 -11.79
C LYS A 149 3.20 -18.19 -11.91
N ASP A 150 3.47 -17.02 -12.47
CA ASP A 150 4.81 -16.54 -12.83
C ASP A 150 4.85 -15.01 -12.89
N THR A 151 6.06 -14.46 -12.98
CA THR A 151 6.34 -13.03 -13.09
C THR A 151 5.67 -12.39 -14.33
N VAL A 152 5.51 -13.12 -15.43
CA VAL A 152 4.94 -12.57 -16.67
C VAL A 152 3.44 -12.30 -16.50
N GLN A 153 2.71 -13.25 -15.89
CA GLN A 153 1.31 -13.06 -15.53
C GLN A 153 1.14 -11.93 -14.52
N MET A 154 2.06 -11.83 -13.54
CA MET A 154 2.10 -10.72 -12.59
C MET A 154 2.19 -9.36 -13.30
N ILE A 155 3.16 -9.21 -14.21
CA ILE A 155 3.33 -7.99 -15.02
C ILE A 155 2.05 -7.68 -15.82
N ASN A 156 1.41 -8.69 -16.41
CA ASN A 156 0.19 -8.49 -17.18
C ASN A 156 -0.98 -8.00 -16.32
N VAL A 157 -1.10 -8.48 -15.07
CA VAL A 157 -2.09 -7.97 -14.11
C VAL A 157 -1.81 -6.52 -13.76
N ILE A 158 -0.55 -6.14 -13.51
CA ILE A 158 -0.20 -4.73 -13.21
C ILE A 158 -0.47 -3.82 -14.41
N ARG A 159 -0.13 -4.27 -15.62
CA ARG A 159 -0.41 -3.52 -16.86
C ARG A 159 -1.88 -3.37 -17.16
N SER A 160 -2.74 -4.30 -16.72
CA SER A 160 -4.19 -4.18 -16.92
C SER A 160 -4.85 -3.11 -16.04
N LEU A 161 -4.12 -2.56 -15.07
CA LEU A 161 -4.57 -1.43 -14.23
C LEU A 161 -4.55 -0.09 -14.97
N ASP A 162 -3.88 -0.03 -16.11
CA ASP A 162 -3.76 1.17 -16.92
C ASP A 162 -5.12 1.75 -17.31
N GLY A 163 -5.28 3.07 -17.12
CA GLY A 163 -6.51 3.81 -17.37
C GLY A 163 -7.73 3.45 -16.50
N CYS A 164 -7.59 2.54 -15.52
CA CYS A 164 -8.69 2.05 -14.68
C CYS A 164 -8.89 2.84 -13.37
N PHE A 165 -7.83 3.46 -12.86
CA PHE A 165 -7.79 4.07 -11.52
C PHE A 165 -7.12 5.43 -11.55
N ASP A 166 -7.66 6.36 -10.75
CA ASP A 166 -7.04 7.67 -10.52
C ASP A 166 -5.87 7.56 -9.53
N LEU A 167 -5.94 6.59 -8.62
CA LEU A 167 -4.90 6.26 -7.66
C LEU A 167 -4.76 4.74 -7.49
N VAL A 168 -3.52 4.24 -7.51
CA VAL A 168 -3.20 2.86 -7.15
C VAL A 168 -2.40 2.82 -5.86
N LEU A 169 -2.87 2.06 -4.88
CA LEU A 169 -2.18 1.78 -3.62
C LEU A 169 -1.48 0.43 -3.73
N VAL A 170 -0.19 0.41 -3.40
CA VAL A 170 0.64 -0.81 -3.40
C VAL A 170 1.47 -0.85 -2.12
N GLY A 171 1.67 -2.04 -1.56
CA GLY A 171 2.70 -2.23 -0.53
C GLY A 171 4.10 -2.16 -1.15
N ARG A 172 5.07 -1.65 -0.40
CA ARG A 172 6.48 -1.61 -0.84
C ARG A 172 7.12 -2.99 -0.81
N ARG A 173 6.83 -3.79 0.21
CA ARG A 173 7.43 -5.10 0.48
C ARG A 173 6.34 -6.17 0.53
N HIS A 174 6.53 -7.23 -0.23
CA HIS A 174 5.65 -8.39 -0.27
C HIS A 174 6.33 -9.60 0.37
N ALA A 175 5.55 -10.62 0.73
CA ALA A 175 6.06 -11.84 1.35
C ALA A 175 7.17 -12.49 0.50
N THR A 176 8.31 -12.78 1.13
CA THR A 176 9.60 -13.09 0.46
C THR A 176 9.67 -14.50 -0.13
N GLU A 177 8.66 -15.35 0.09
CA GLU A 177 8.67 -16.75 -0.36
C GLU A 177 8.10 -16.96 -1.78
N SER A 178 7.56 -15.92 -2.42
CA SER A 178 6.98 -16.01 -3.76
C SER A 178 8.01 -15.84 -4.86
N ASN A 179 8.01 -16.72 -5.86
CA ASN A 179 8.83 -16.57 -7.07
C ASN A 179 8.28 -15.49 -8.03
N LEU A 180 7.13 -14.88 -7.73
CA LEU A 180 6.45 -13.89 -8.57
C LEU A 180 7.26 -12.62 -8.85
N PHE A 181 8.23 -12.31 -7.98
CA PHE A 181 9.10 -11.14 -8.13
C PHE A 181 10.52 -11.48 -8.61
N SER A 182 10.78 -12.75 -8.91
CA SER A 182 12.06 -13.18 -9.47
C SER A 182 12.33 -12.43 -10.77
N GLY A 183 13.51 -11.84 -10.91
CA GLY A 183 13.88 -10.98 -12.03
C GLY A 183 13.38 -9.54 -11.93
N LEU A 184 12.23 -9.25 -11.30
CA LEU A 184 11.79 -7.86 -11.06
C LEU A 184 12.69 -7.15 -10.05
N ILE A 185 13.12 -7.87 -9.01
CA ILE A 185 13.95 -7.29 -7.95
C ILE A 185 15.35 -6.90 -8.45
N GLU A 186 15.86 -7.61 -9.47
CA GLU A 186 17.22 -7.45 -10.00
C GLU A 186 17.38 -6.19 -10.86
N TRP A 187 16.27 -5.66 -11.42
CA TRP A 187 16.26 -4.52 -12.34
C TRP A 187 15.45 -3.33 -11.79
N ASN A 188 15.47 -3.11 -10.48
CA ASN A 188 14.77 -1.98 -9.85
C ASN A 188 15.52 -0.66 -10.04
N GLU A 189 14.91 0.31 -10.73
CA GLU A 189 15.46 1.67 -10.84
C GLU A 189 15.33 2.44 -9.50
N PHE A 190 14.22 2.19 -8.77
CA PHE A 190 13.83 2.80 -7.51
C PHE A 190 13.51 1.77 -6.43
N PRO A 191 14.52 1.22 -5.73
CA PRO A 191 14.30 0.24 -4.66
C PRO A 191 13.49 0.79 -3.45
N GLU A 192 13.38 2.11 -3.33
CA GLU A 192 12.47 2.75 -2.37
C GLU A 192 10.98 2.53 -2.68
N LEU A 193 10.61 2.21 -3.93
CA LEU A 193 9.22 1.97 -4.35
C LEU A 193 8.80 0.50 -4.30
N GLY A 194 9.77 -0.42 -4.23
CA GLY A 194 9.49 -1.85 -4.34
C GLY A 194 9.12 -2.26 -5.77
N PRO A 195 9.00 -3.58 -6.05
CA PRO A 195 8.92 -4.09 -7.42
C PRO A 195 7.67 -3.63 -8.18
N ILE A 196 6.53 -3.48 -7.49
CA ILE A 196 5.27 -3.05 -8.13
C ILE A 196 5.22 -1.54 -8.31
N GLY A 197 5.64 -0.78 -7.30
CA GLY A 197 5.76 0.67 -7.41
C GLY A 197 6.73 1.06 -8.53
N ASP A 198 7.89 0.40 -8.61
CA ASP A 198 8.89 0.62 -9.66
C ASP A 198 8.34 0.34 -11.06
N MET A 199 7.62 -0.78 -11.24
CA MET A 199 7.00 -1.14 -12.51
C MET A 199 5.97 -0.11 -12.98
N LEU A 200 5.15 0.43 -12.06
CA LEU A 200 4.11 1.40 -12.40
C LEU A 200 4.71 2.76 -12.82
N VAL A 201 5.91 3.10 -12.36
CA VAL A 201 6.58 4.38 -12.66
C VAL A 201 7.74 4.25 -13.65
N ALA A 202 7.95 3.05 -14.18
CA ALA A 202 8.97 2.77 -15.17
C ALA A 202 8.76 3.62 -16.43
N SER A 203 9.84 3.92 -17.16
CA SER A 203 9.76 4.81 -18.33
C SER A 203 8.92 4.24 -19.49
N ASP A 204 8.73 2.92 -19.53
CA ASP A 204 7.87 2.21 -20.48
C ASP A 204 6.44 1.95 -19.94
N SER A 205 6.14 2.42 -18.72
CA SER A 205 4.79 2.35 -18.15
C SER A 205 3.87 3.30 -18.89
N THR A 206 2.68 2.80 -19.23
CA THR A 206 1.59 3.61 -19.80
C THR A 206 0.65 4.16 -18.73
N PHE A 207 0.84 3.76 -17.46
CA PHE A 207 0.00 4.16 -16.35
C PHE A 207 0.05 5.68 -16.14
N ASP A 208 -1.12 6.32 -16.20
CA ASP A 208 -1.30 7.78 -16.14
C ASP A 208 -1.93 8.27 -14.83
N GLY A 209 -2.25 7.34 -13.92
CA GLY A 209 -2.78 7.62 -12.58
C GLY A 209 -1.70 7.94 -11.55
N SER A 210 -2.13 8.34 -10.35
CA SER A 210 -1.22 8.48 -9.21
C SER A 210 -0.90 7.12 -8.59
N VAL A 211 0.27 6.96 -7.99
CA VAL A 211 0.65 5.75 -7.24
C VAL A 211 1.03 6.16 -5.83
N LEU A 212 0.53 5.44 -4.82
CA LEU A 212 0.97 5.59 -3.44
C LEU A 212 1.55 4.28 -2.96
N VAL A 213 2.87 4.25 -2.82
CA VAL A 213 3.61 3.11 -2.29
C VAL A 213 3.66 3.21 -0.78
N ILE A 214 3.09 2.24 -0.07
CA ILE A 214 3.00 2.25 1.39
C ILE A 214 3.97 1.26 1.99
N GLN A 215 4.69 1.68 3.03
CA GLN A 215 5.47 0.82 3.90
C GLN A 215 4.91 0.89 5.32
N GLN A 216 4.55 -0.26 5.88
CA GLN A 216 4.15 -0.35 7.28
C GLN A 216 5.33 -0.02 8.20
N GLN A 217 5.03 0.69 9.31
CA GLN A 217 5.99 0.94 10.37
C GLN A 217 6.73 -0.34 10.78
N LYS A 218 8.05 -0.25 10.92
CA LYS A 218 8.80 -1.33 11.56
C LYS A 218 8.56 -1.20 13.06
N ARG A 219 7.74 -2.08 13.62
CA ARG A 219 7.74 -2.27 15.07
C ARG A 219 9.10 -2.82 15.45
N SER A 220 10.03 -1.95 15.86
CA SER A 220 11.24 -2.40 16.55
C SER A 220 10.76 -3.21 17.75
N GLY A 221 10.95 -4.53 17.67
CA GLY A 221 10.44 -5.43 18.68
C GLY A 221 10.94 -5.01 20.05
N ILE A 222 10.01 -4.86 20.99
CA ILE A 222 10.30 -5.27 22.36
C ILE A 222 10.75 -6.71 22.21
N GLY A 223 12.04 -6.96 22.48
CA GLY A 223 12.58 -8.31 22.46
C GLY A 223 11.76 -9.15 23.42
N TYR A 224 11.08 -10.17 22.90
CA TYR A 224 10.63 -11.27 23.73
C TYR A 224 11.88 -11.96 24.25
N HIS A 225 12.36 -11.51 25.42
CA HIS A 225 13.15 -12.38 26.27
C HIS A 225 12.23 -13.55 26.64
N ASP A 226 12.70 -14.71 26.21
CA ASP A 226 12.32 -16.04 26.64
C ASP A 226 11.82 -16.06 28.10
N LEU A 227 10.52 -16.28 28.28
CA LEU A 227 9.92 -16.68 29.56
C LEU A 227 8.96 -17.83 29.27
N SER A 228 9.55 -19.02 29.12
CA SER A 228 8.88 -20.25 29.45
C SER A 228 8.90 -20.44 30.98
N LEU A 229 7.72 -20.80 31.51
CA LEU A 229 7.37 -21.10 32.91
C LEU A 229 7.34 -19.85 33.81
N ASP A 230 6.22 -19.47 34.43
CA ASP A 230 5.37 -20.32 35.26
C ASP A 230 3.95 -19.73 35.41
N SER A 231 3.04 -20.63 35.75
CA SER A 231 1.63 -20.47 36.14
C SER A 231 1.23 -19.17 36.90
N GLY A 232 0.08 -18.58 36.51
CA GLY A 232 -0.59 -17.57 37.33
C GLY A 232 -1.63 -16.73 36.58
N ILE A 233 -2.90 -16.92 36.92
CA ILE A 233 -4.06 -16.13 36.47
C ILE A 233 -3.83 -14.64 36.80
N ASN A 234 -4.01 -13.75 35.81
CA ASN A 234 -4.76 -12.49 35.99
C ASN A 234 -5.06 -11.80 34.64
N THR A 235 -6.36 -11.60 34.44
CA THR A 235 -7.00 -10.82 33.39
C THR A 235 -6.55 -9.36 33.41
N MET A 236 -5.96 -8.85 32.33
CA MET A 236 -5.96 -7.42 32.01
C MET A 236 -6.17 -7.26 30.51
N GLN A 237 -7.39 -6.86 30.18
CA GLN A 237 -7.86 -6.51 28.85
C GLN A 237 -7.31 -5.13 28.52
N GLU A 238 -6.30 -5.03 27.64
CA GLU A 238 -5.89 -3.74 27.10
C GLU A 238 -6.79 -3.34 25.93
N SER A 239 -7.60 -2.34 26.22
CA SER A 239 -8.60 -1.72 25.37
C SER A 239 -7.95 -1.06 24.14
N LEU A 240 -8.35 -1.50 22.94
CA LEU A 240 -8.14 -0.76 21.70
C LEU A 240 -8.76 0.64 21.86
N THR A 241 -7.92 1.67 22.01
CA THR A 241 -8.41 3.05 22.07
C THR A 241 -8.71 3.50 20.64
N ILE A 242 -9.99 3.45 20.26
CA ILE A 242 -10.50 4.12 19.06
C ILE A 242 -10.44 5.62 19.36
N VAL A 243 -9.53 6.34 18.71
CA VAL A 243 -9.51 7.80 18.75
C VAL A 243 -10.61 8.29 17.81
N GLU A 244 -11.75 8.66 18.38
CA GLU A 244 -12.78 9.44 17.67
C GLU A 244 -12.24 10.84 17.38
N VAL A 245 -12.22 11.20 16.09
CA VAL A 245 -11.89 12.56 15.66
C VAL A 245 -13.19 13.39 15.70
N PRO A 246 -13.22 14.55 16.38
CA PRO A 246 -14.42 15.38 16.46
C PRO A 246 -14.85 15.86 15.07
N ARG A 247 -16.14 15.73 14.77
CA ARG A 247 -16.76 16.39 13.61
C ARG A 247 -16.79 17.89 13.91
N ILE A 248 -16.03 18.66 13.14
CA ILE A 248 -16.19 20.12 13.09
C ILE A 248 -17.40 20.37 12.18
N TYR A 249 -18.44 20.97 12.77
CA TYR A 249 -19.65 21.44 12.07
C TYR A 249 -19.38 22.71 11.28
#